data_AF-A0A3C0VYB1-F1
#
_entry.id   AF-A0A3C0VYB1-F1
#
_cell.length_a   1.000
_cell.length_b   1.000
_cell.length_c   1.000
_cell.angle_alpha   90.00
_cell.angle_beta   90.00
_cell.angle_gamma   90.00
#
_symmetry.space_group_name_H-M   'P 1'
#
loop_
_entity.id
_entity.type
_entity.pdbx_description
1 polymer ?
#
loop_
_entity_poly.entity_id
_entity_poly.type
_entity_poly.pdbx_seq_one_letter_code
_entity_poly.pdbx_strand_id
1 'polypeptide(L)'
;GAGPIIIGQACEFDYSGTQACKALREEGYRVVLVNSNPATIMTDPEFADRTYIEPITPETVEKIIEIEKKEIEKSGADGKLVLLPTLGGQTALNTAMSLHRAGKLDELGIEMIGANADAIERGEDRQAFKDAMLRIGLDVPSSGVAHTLDEALEIAEQIGSFPLIIRPAYTLGGTGGGIAYNRDEYEEMIKRGLDLSPVTEVLVEESLLGWKEYEMEVMRDRADNCVIICSIENFDPMGVHTGDSITVAPTQTLTDKEYQIMRDASFAVIREIGVETGGSNIQFSVNPENGRMIVIEMNPRVSRSSALASKATGFPIAKFAAKLAVGYLLEEIQNDITRETPASFEPTIDYCVVKIPRFAFEKFPAADPTLNTQMKSVGEAMAIGRTFKESLQKALRSLEIGRSGLGGDGKPWRIGQEVYGDRDILPRELITQKLSVPNAERIFFLRHAMRAGFTIEEIFELTKIDRWFLTQIKEIVDFEEELAKSA
;
A
#
# COMPACT_ATOMS: atom_id res chain seq x y z
N GLY A 1 -5.14 -10.19 -15.98
CA GLY A 1 -4.81 -8.76 -15.83
C GLY A 1 -5.70 -8.12 -14.78
N ALA A 2 -5.60 -6.80 -14.58
CA ALA A 2 -6.34 -6.08 -13.54
C ALA A 2 -7.68 -5.48 -14.02
N GLY A 3 -7.87 -5.34 -15.33
CA GLY A 3 -9.04 -4.67 -15.89
C GLY A 3 -8.86 -3.15 -15.93
N PRO A 4 -9.96 -2.37 -15.94
CA PRO A 4 -9.90 -0.93 -16.04
C PRO A 4 -9.21 -0.28 -14.84
N ILE A 5 -8.61 0.88 -15.07
CA ILE A 5 -7.98 1.70 -14.02
C ILE A 5 -9.06 2.29 -13.12
N ILE A 6 -8.93 2.07 -11.81
CA ILE A 6 -9.78 2.64 -10.76
C ILE A 6 -8.91 3.18 -9.62
N ILE A 7 -9.48 4.00 -8.75
CA ILE A 7 -8.79 4.39 -7.49
C ILE A 7 -8.48 3.12 -6.70
N GLY A 8 -7.22 2.96 -6.29
CA GLY A 8 -6.73 1.79 -5.57
C GLY A 8 -6.19 0.67 -6.46
N GLN A 9 -6.45 0.71 -7.77
CA GLN A 9 -5.97 -0.30 -8.71
C GLN A 9 -5.69 0.32 -10.09
N ALA A 10 -4.44 0.72 -10.31
CA ALA A 10 -4.07 1.54 -11.45
C ALA A 10 -2.93 0.96 -12.30
N CYS A 11 -2.07 1.82 -12.84
CA CYS A 11 -1.10 1.51 -13.88
C CYS A 11 0.00 0.54 -13.43
N GLU A 12 0.19 0.38 -12.11
CA GLU A 12 1.12 -0.58 -11.51
C GLU A 12 0.90 -2.01 -12.00
N PHE A 13 -0.33 -2.38 -12.37
CA PHE A 13 -0.65 -3.72 -12.86
C PHE A 13 -0.45 -3.89 -14.37
N ASP A 14 -0.52 -2.82 -15.16
CA ASP A 14 -0.04 -2.87 -16.55
C ASP A 14 1.48 -3.00 -16.56
N TYR A 15 2.19 -2.22 -15.74
CA TYR A 15 3.62 -2.36 -15.54
C TYR A 15 4.00 -3.79 -15.13
N SER A 16 3.36 -4.32 -14.09
CA SER A 16 3.67 -5.66 -13.57
C SER A 16 3.30 -6.77 -14.56
N GLY A 17 2.12 -6.68 -15.18
CA GLY A 17 1.66 -7.62 -16.19
C GLY A 17 2.57 -7.66 -17.41
N THR A 18 3.02 -6.49 -17.90
CA THR A 18 3.97 -6.39 -19.01
C THR A 18 5.30 -7.04 -18.68
N GLN A 19 5.85 -6.78 -17.48
CA GLN A 19 7.11 -7.38 -17.02
C GLN A 19 7.02 -8.90 -16.96
N ALA A 20 5.91 -9.44 -16.44
CA ALA A 20 5.72 -10.87 -16.36
C ALA A 20 5.53 -11.53 -17.74
N CYS A 21 4.73 -10.92 -18.61
CA CYS A 21 4.54 -11.40 -19.99
C CYS A 21 5.89 -11.48 -20.72
N LYS A 22 6.72 -10.44 -20.59
CA LYS A 22 8.09 -10.44 -21.12
C LYS A 22 8.96 -11.54 -20.50
N ALA A 23 8.97 -11.65 -19.17
CA ALA A 23 9.78 -12.65 -18.46
C ALA A 23 9.44 -14.07 -18.91
N LEU A 24 8.15 -14.44 -18.93
CA LEU A 24 7.71 -15.77 -19.30
C LEU A 24 8.00 -16.10 -20.77
N ARG A 25 7.87 -15.13 -21.67
CA ARG A 25 8.25 -15.30 -23.08
C ARG A 25 9.75 -15.47 -23.28
N GLU A 26 10.57 -14.73 -22.54
CA GLU A 26 12.04 -14.91 -22.54
C GLU A 26 12.42 -16.34 -22.13
N GLU A 27 11.65 -16.96 -21.24
CA GLU A 27 11.80 -18.36 -20.81
C GLU A 27 11.15 -19.39 -21.75
N GLY A 28 10.59 -18.95 -22.89
CA GLY A 28 9.98 -19.83 -23.88
C GLY A 28 8.58 -20.35 -23.53
N TYR A 29 7.92 -19.78 -22.52
CA TYR A 29 6.53 -20.11 -22.23
C TYR A 29 5.59 -19.48 -23.24
N ARG A 30 4.54 -20.22 -23.60
CA ARG A 30 3.38 -19.67 -24.31
C ARG A 30 2.52 -18.88 -23.33
N VAL A 31 2.42 -17.56 -23.53
CA VAL A 31 1.68 -16.65 -22.66
C VAL A 31 0.29 -16.38 -23.23
N VAL A 32 -0.73 -16.71 -22.44
CA VAL A 32 -2.12 -16.30 -22.69
C VAL A 32 -2.50 -15.25 -21.66
N LEU A 33 -2.94 -14.09 -22.13
CA LEU A 33 -3.30 -12.98 -21.28
C LEU A 33 -4.78 -12.60 -21.48
N VAL A 34 -5.50 -12.38 -20.37
CA VAL A 34 -6.81 -11.73 -20.38
C VAL A 34 -6.76 -10.41 -19.62
N ASN A 35 -7.18 -9.34 -20.27
CA ASN A 35 -7.33 -8.01 -19.65
C ASN A 35 -8.36 -7.17 -20.41
N SER A 36 -9.41 -6.72 -19.73
CA SER A 36 -10.47 -5.92 -20.36
C SER A 36 -10.07 -4.48 -20.70
N ASN A 37 -8.95 -3.99 -20.18
CA ASN A 37 -8.48 -2.63 -20.44
C ASN A 37 -7.66 -2.59 -21.75
N PRO A 38 -8.15 -1.92 -22.81
CA PRO A 38 -7.44 -1.84 -24.08
C PRO A 38 -6.28 -0.83 -24.08
N ALA A 39 -6.17 0.02 -23.05
CA ALA A 39 -5.15 1.06 -22.96
C ALA A 39 -3.93 0.59 -22.16
N THR A 40 -3.55 -0.68 -22.30
CA THR A 40 -2.43 -1.29 -21.56
C THR A 40 -1.36 -1.83 -22.50
N ILE A 41 -0.09 -1.64 -22.16
CA ILE A 41 1.02 -2.17 -22.96
C ILE A 41 1.01 -3.70 -22.93
N MET A 42 0.64 -4.32 -21.80
CA MET A 42 0.53 -5.78 -21.70
C MET A 42 -0.44 -6.39 -22.72
N THR A 43 -1.42 -5.63 -23.22
CA THR A 43 -2.38 -6.09 -24.23
C THR A 43 -1.92 -5.88 -25.68
N ASP A 44 -0.76 -5.24 -25.89
CA ASP A 44 -0.22 -5.14 -27.25
C ASP A 44 0.14 -6.54 -27.79
N PRO A 45 -0.08 -6.83 -29.09
CA PRO A 45 0.03 -8.17 -29.65
C PRO A 45 1.40 -8.84 -29.50
N GLU A 46 2.48 -8.08 -29.31
CA GLU A 46 3.85 -8.61 -29.18
C GLU A 46 4.19 -9.18 -27.79
N PHE A 47 3.42 -8.82 -26.75
CA PHE A 47 3.74 -9.18 -25.37
C PHE A 47 3.16 -10.52 -24.93
N ALA A 48 2.19 -11.09 -25.63
CA ALA A 48 1.64 -12.41 -25.35
C ALA A 48 1.39 -13.18 -26.65
N ASP A 49 1.40 -14.51 -26.60
CA ASP A 49 1.09 -15.33 -27.77
C ASP A 49 -0.40 -15.25 -28.11
N ARG A 50 -1.24 -15.02 -27.10
CA ARG A 50 -2.65 -14.75 -27.28
C ARG A 50 -3.17 -13.77 -26.25
N THR A 51 -3.72 -12.66 -26.73
CA THR A 51 -4.31 -11.60 -25.90
C THR A 51 -5.82 -11.58 -26.06
N TYR A 52 -6.52 -11.70 -24.93
CA TYR A 52 -7.96 -11.55 -24.82
C TYR A 52 -8.30 -10.21 -24.18
N ILE A 53 -8.86 -9.30 -24.97
CA ILE A 53 -9.45 -8.06 -24.47
C ILE A 53 -10.92 -8.32 -24.17
N GLU A 54 -11.15 -9.03 -23.06
CA GLU A 54 -12.45 -9.57 -22.66
C GLU A 54 -12.73 -9.29 -21.17
N PRO A 55 -14.01 -9.32 -20.72
CA PRO A 55 -14.35 -9.12 -19.31
C PRO A 55 -13.61 -10.10 -18.38
N ILE A 56 -13.10 -9.58 -17.25
CA ILE A 56 -12.39 -10.42 -16.26
C ILE A 56 -13.40 -10.97 -15.26
N THR A 57 -14.27 -11.87 -15.73
CA THR A 57 -15.24 -12.59 -14.90
C THR A 57 -14.91 -14.08 -14.85
N PRO A 58 -15.32 -14.82 -13.80
CA PRO A 58 -15.10 -16.26 -13.73
C PRO A 58 -15.57 -17.00 -14.98
N GLU A 59 -16.77 -16.70 -15.48
CA GLU A 59 -17.37 -17.37 -16.64
C GLU A 59 -16.57 -17.11 -17.93
N THR A 60 -16.01 -15.92 -18.06
CA THR A 60 -15.21 -15.54 -19.23
C THR A 60 -13.85 -16.22 -19.18
N VAL A 61 -13.21 -16.21 -18.01
CA VAL A 61 -11.91 -16.86 -17.80
C VAL A 61 -12.02 -18.38 -17.94
N GLU A 62 -13.09 -19.01 -17.44
CA GLU A 62 -13.38 -20.45 -17.64
C GLU A 62 -13.43 -20.79 -19.13
N LYS A 63 -14.20 -20.03 -19.92
CA LYS A 63 -14.29 -20.22 -21.39
C LYS A 63 -12.94 -20.06 -22.08
N ILE A 64 -12.14 -19.08 -21.68
CA ILE A 64 -10.79 -18.88 -22.22
C ILE A 64 -9.94 -20.11 -21.91
N ILE A 65 -9.93 -20.58 -20.67
CA ILE A 65 -9.20 -21.80 -20.27
C ILE A 65 -9.61 -23.00 -21.13
N GLU A 66 -10.92 -23.23 -21.33
CA GLU A 66 -11.41 -24.32 -22.18
C GLU A 66 -10.94 -24.22 -23.64
N ILE A 67 -10.94 -23.01 -24.20
CA ILE A 67 -10.44 -22.76 -25.56
C ILE A 67 -8.95 -23.08 -25.62
N GLU A 68 -8.17 -22.57 -24.67
CA GLU A 68 -6.72 -22.74 -24.66
C GLU A 68 -6.28 -24.19 -24.43
N LYS A 69 -6.99 -24.94 -23.59
CA LYS A 69 -6.75 -26.37 -23.43
C LYS A 69 -6.93 -27.12 -24.76
N LYS A 70 -8.02 -26.84 -25.49
CA LYS A 70 -8.27 -27.46 -26.81
C LYS A 70 -7.19 -27.09 -27.83
N GLU A 71 -6.64 -25.87 -27.78
CA GLU A 71 -5.54 -25.48 -28.65
C GLU A 71 -4.22 -26.18 -28.29
N ILE A 72 -3.92 -26.36 -27.00
CA ILE A 72 -2.76 -27.16 -26.55
C ILE A 72 -2.88 -28.60 -27.07
N GLU A 73 -4.05 -29.24 -26.88
CA GLU A 73 -4.32 -30.60 -27.36
C GLU A 73 -4.14 -30.73 -28.89
N LYS A 74 -4.63 -29.75 -29.67
CA LYS A 74 -4.46 -29.73 -31.13
C LYS A 74 -3.01 -29.56 -31.57
N SER A 75 -2.24 -28.78 -30.82
CA SER A 75 -0.83 -28.52 -31.14
C SER A 75 0.07 -29.72 -30.88
N GLY A 76 -0.39 -30.71 -30.11
CA GLY A 76 0.40 -31.86 -29.70
C GLY A 76 1.54 -31.49 -28.74
N ALA A 77 1.47 -30.32 -28.09
CA ALA A 77 2.48 -29.86 -27.15
C ALA A 77 2.42 -30.66 -25.84
N ASP A 78 3.56 -31.18 -25.40
CA ASP A 78 3.73 -31.79 -24.08
C ASP A 78 3.80 -30.68 -23.01
N GLY A 79 2.64 -30.14 -22.61
CA GLY A 79 2.55 -29.05 -21.64
C GLY A 79 1.23 -29.00 -20.89
N LYS A 80 1.23 -28.30 -19.74
CA LYS A 80 0.03 -28.00 -18.95
C LYS A 80 -0.28 -26.51 -18.98
N LEU A 81 -1.56 -26.16 -18.93
CA LEU A 81 -1.99 -24.79 -18.72
C LEU A 81 -2.05 -24.50 -17.21
N VAL A 82 -1.47 -23.39 -16.79
CA VAL A 82 -1.45 -22.92 -15.40
C VAL A 82 -1.98 -21.49 -15.32
N LEU A 83 -2.41 -21.07 -14.14
CA LEU A 83 -2.96 -19.75 -13.86
C LEU A 83 -2.02 -18.97 -12.94
N LEU A 84 -1.63 -17.76 -13.35
CA LEU A 84 -0.81 -16.84 -12.53
C LEU A 84 -1.68 -15.63 -12.09
N PRO A 85 -2.28 -15.67 -10.89
CA PRO A 85 -3.27 -14.66 -10.46
C PRO A 85 -2.65 -13.44 -9.75
N THR A 86 -1.35 -13.47 -9.45
CA THR A 86 -0.68 -12.53 -8.52
C THR A 86 -0.22 -11.21 -9.15
N LEU A 87 -0.62 -10.92 -10.39
CA LEU A 87 -0.13 -9.78 -11.18
C LEU A 87 -1.23 -8.79 -11.60
N GLY A 88 -2.49 -9.11 -11.31
CA GLY A 88 -3.65 -8.32 -11.77
C GLY A 88 -4.46 -7.71 -10.63
N GLY A 89 -3.79 -7.33 -9.53
CA GLY A 89 -4.44 -6.72 -8.38
C GLY A 89 -5.53 -7.61 -7.77
N GLN A 90 -6.52 -6.97 -7.15
CA GLN A 90 -7.63 -7.66 -6.51
C GLN A 90 -8.56 -8.33 -7.52
N THR A 91 -8.74 -7.73 -8.71
CA THR A 91 -9.55 -8.33 -9.78
C THR A 91 -9.08 -9.74 -10.09
N ALA A 92 -7.78 -9.93 -10.34
CA ALA A 92 -7.25 -11.25 -10.69
C ALA A 92 -7.35 -12.27 -9.56
N LEU A 93 -7.04 -11.87 -8.32
CA LEU A 93 -7.19 -12.75 -7.15
C LEU A 93 -8.63 -13.18 -6.96
N ASN A 94 -9.59 -12.24 -6.97
CA ASN A 94 -11.00 -12.54 -6.78
C ASN A 94 -11.55 -13.45 -7.87
N THR A 95 -11.20 -13.21 -9.15
CA THR A 95 -11.63 -14.07 -10.25
C THR A 95 -11.04 -15.47 -10.11
N ALA A 96 -9.75 -15.61 -9.79
CA ALA A 96 -9.10 -16.90 -9.60
C ALA A 96 -9.68 -17.68 -8.42
N MET A 97 -9.88 -17.02 -7.27
CA MET A 97 -10.48 -17.65 -6.09
C MET A 97 -11.95 -18.00 -6.31
N SER A 98 -12.69 -17.23 -7.09
CA SER A 98 -14.08 -17.58 -7.47
C SER A 98 -14.13 -18.85 -8.31
N LEU A 99 -13.21 -19.01 -9.27
CA LEU A 99 -13.06 -20.24 -10.06
C LEU A 99 -12.63 -21.43 -9.19
N HIS A 100 -11.70 -21.22 -8.27
CA HIS A 100 -11.23 -22.24 -7.34
C HIS A 100 -12.37 -22.73 -6.43
N ARG A 101 -13.07 -21.81 -5.76
CA ARG A 101 -14.21 -22.12 -4.86
C ARG A 101 -15.36 -22.80 -5.58
N ALA A 102 -15.54 -22.53 -6.87
CA ALA A 102 -16.52 -23.22 -7.72
C ALA A 102 -16.06 -24.61 -8.21
N GLY A 103 -14.86 -25.06 -7.83
CA GLY A 103 -14.27 -26.34 -8.26
C GLY A 103 -13.78 -26.34 -9.72
N LYS A 104 -13.86 -25.21 -10.43
CA LYS A 104 -13.60 -25.14 -11.88
C LYS A 104 -12.15 -25.33 -12.25
N LEU A 105 -11.24 -24.81 -11.42
CA LEU A 105 -9.81 -25.01 -11.67
C LEU A 105 -9.43 -26.49 -11.56
N ASP A 106 -9.99 -27.21 -10.57
CA ASP A 106 -9.73 -28.65 -10.38
C ASP A 106 -10.37 -29.49 -11.49
N GLU A 107 -11.63 -29.21 -11.86
CA GLU A 107 -12.32 -29.84 -13.00
C GLU A 107 -11.52 -29.69 -14.31
N LEU A 108 -10.90 -28.53 -14.51
CA LEU A 108 -10.10 -28.22 -15.69
C LEU A 108 -8.62 -28.58 -15.52
N GLY A 109 -8.17 -29.11 -14.37
CA GLY A 109 -6.78 -29.45 -14.10
C GLY A 109 -5.82 -28.26 -14.23
N ILE A 110 -6.26 -27.06 -13.80
CA ILE A 110 -5.49 -25.82 -13.85
C ILE A 110 -4.89 -25.53 -12.47
N GLU A 111 -3.57 -25.54 -12.40
CA GLU A 111 -2.82 -25.18 -11.20
C GLU A 111 -2.65 -23.67 -11.09
N MET A 112 -2.81 -23.13 -9.87
CA MET A 112 -2.41 -21.76 -9.57
C MET A 112 -0.94 -21.69 -9.17
N ILE A 113 -0.15 -20.90 -9.90
CA ILE A 113 1.27 -20.68 -9.65
C ILE A 113 1.53 -19.29 -9.08
N GLY A 114 2.70 -19.08 -8.48
CA GLY A 114 3.06 -17.83 -7.80
C GLY A 114 2.56 -17.83 -6.36
N ALA A 115 1.23 -17.83 -6.19
CA ALA A 115 0.55 -18.06 -4.91
C ALA A 115 -0.62 -19.04 -5.12
N ASN A 116 -0.72 -20.04 -4.24
CA ASN A 116 -1.81 -21.02 -4.29
C ASN A 116 -3.07 -20.48 -3.58
N ALA A 117 -4.19 -21.22 -3.69
CA ALA A 117 -5.48 -20.82 -3.11
C ALA A 117 -5.40 -20.55 -1.61
N ASP A 118 -4.77 -21.48 -0.88
CA ASP A 118 -4.64 -21.42 0.59
C ASP A 118 -3.82 -20.21 1.04
N ALA A 119 -2.76 -19.85 0.30
CA ALA A 119 -1.96 -18.67 0.59
C ALA A 119 -2.72 -17.37 0.31
N ILE A 120 -3.47 -17.32 -0.79
CA ILE A 120 -4.31 -16.16 -1.11
C ILE A 120 -5.40 -16.02 -0.04
N GLU A 121 -6.08 -17.09 0.33
CA GLU A 121 -7.14 -17.07 1.34
C GLU A 121 -6.62 -16.67 2.72
N ARG A 122 -5.48 -17.23 3.16
CA ARG A 122 -4.85 -16.83 4.43
C ARG A 122 -4.36 -15.39 4.45
N GLY A 123 -3.91 -14.85 3.33
CA GLY A 123 -3.45 -13.47 3.23
C GLY A 123 -4.59 -12.44 3.14
N GLU A 124 -5.70 -12.80 2.47
CA GLU A 124 -6.83 -11.88 2.22
C GLU A 124 -7.93 -11.95 3.29
N ASP A 125 -8.13 -13.10 3.93
CA ASP A 125 -9.07 -13.22 5.05
C ASP A 125 -8.45 -12.68 6.34
N ARG A 126 -9.07 -11.63 6.90
CA ARG A 126 -8.55 -10.92 8.07
C ARG A 126 -8.45 -11.81 9.31
N GLN A 127 -9.39 -12.73 9.50
CA GLN A 127 -9.38 -13.61 10.68
C GLN A 127 -8.32 -14.70 10.51
N ALA A 128 -8.23 -15.31 9.33
CA ALA A 128 -7.20 -16.29 9.01
C ALA A 128 -5.79 -15.67 9.12
N PHE A 129 -5.62 -14.43 8.66
CA PHE A 129 -4.38 -13.67 8.79
C PHE A 129 -4.05 -13.40 10.27
N LYS A 130 -5.01 -12.88 11.06
CA LYS A 130 -4.84 -12.63 12.49
C LYS A 130 -4.39 -13.90 13.23
N ASP A 131 -5.08 -15.01 12.99
CA ASP A 131 -4.77 -16.29 13.62
C ASP A 131 -3.39 -16.81 13.18
N ALA A 132 -3.00 -16.58 11.92
CA ALA A 132 -1.67 -16.87 11.41
C ALA A 132 -0.59 -16.07 12.13
N MET A 133 -0.76 -14.75 12.30
CA MET A 133 0.21 -13.90 12.98
C MET A 133 0.39 -14.32 14.45
N LEU A 134 -0.71 -14.62 15.14
CA LEU A 134 -0.69 -15.09 16.53
C LEU A 134 0.03 -16.43 16.66
N ARG A 135 -0.13 -17.37 15.71
CA ARG A 135 0.58 -18.66 15.72
C ARG A 135 2.09 -18.50 15.65
N ILE A 136 2.59 -17.53 14.89
CA ILE A 136 4.03 -17.25 14.76
C ILE A 136 4.54 -16.25 15.81
N GLY A 137 3.70 -15.86 16.77
CA GLY A 137 4.08 -14.99 17.88
C GLY A 137 4.25 -13.52 17.50
N LEU A 138 3.66 -13.09 16.38
CA LEU A 138 3.64 -11.68 15.98
C LEU A 138 2.43 -10.97 16.58
N ASP A 139 2.64 -9.69 16.92
CA ASP A 139 1.63 -8.84 17.51
C ASP A 139 0.68 -8.30 16.42
N VAL A 140 -0.60 -8.19 16.78
CA VAL A 140 -1.71 -7.74 15.93
C VAL A 140 -2.56 -6.77 16.74
N PRO A 141 -3.34 -5.86 16.13
CA PRO A 141 -4.18 -4.94 16.88
C PRO A 141 -5.13 -5.70 17.82
N SER A 142 -5.12 -5.30 19.10
CA SER A 142 -6.01 -5.88 20.10
C SER A 142 -7.46 -5.60 19.70
N SER A 143 -8.29 -6.63 19.64
CA SER A 143 -9.68 -6.48 19.19
C SER A 143 -10.59 -7.53 19.81
N GLY A 144 -11.86 -7.16 19.97
CA GLY A 144 -12.92 -8.02 20.51
C GLY A 144 -14.28 -7.68 19.91
N VAL A 145 -15.18 -8.66 19.94
CA VAL A 145 -16.56 -8.50 19.50
C VAL A 145 -17.46 -8.38 20.73
N ALA A 146 -18.37 -7.41 20.72
CA ALA A 146 -19.36 -7.22 21.77
C ALA A 146 -20.78 -7.21 21.20
N HIS A 147 -21.69 -7.81 21.95
CA HIS A 147 -23.14 -7.80 21.72
C HIS A 147 -23.89 -6.98 22.78
N THR A 148 -23.21 -6.61 23.86
CA THR A 148 -23.75 -5.76 24.92
C THR A 148 -22.78 -4.63 25.27
N LEU A 149 -23.30 -3.59 25.94
CA LEU A 149 -22.45 -2.50 26.43
C LEU A 149 -21.41 -3.01 27.45
N ASP A 150 -21.78 -3.95 28.31
CA ASP A 150 -20.89 -4.48 29.34
C ASP A 150 -19.72 -5.26 28.71
N GLU A 151 -19.99 -6.11 27.70
CA GLU A 151 -18.94 -6.79 26.93
C GLU A 151 -18.00 -5.80 26.24
N ALA A 152 -18.55 -4.73 25.66
CA ALA A 152 -17.75 -3.68 25.03
C ALA A 152 -16.84 -2.97 26.05
N LEU A 153 -17.36 -2.64 27.23
CA LEU A 153 -16.60 -2.03 28.32
C LEU A 153 -15.47 -2.95 28.81
N GLU A 154 -15.71 -4.26 28.91
CA GLU A 154 -14.67 -5.24 29.23
C GLU A 154 -13.57 -5.26 28.16
N ILE A 155 -13.92 -5.22 26.87
CA ILE A 155 -12.94 -5.15 25.78
C ILE A 155 -12.14 -3.85 25.85
N ALA A 156 -12.78 -2.71 26.12
CA ALA A 156 -12.08 -1.44 26.28
C ALA A 156 -11.09 -1.46 27.46
N GLU A 157 -11.46 -2.11 28.58
CA GLU A 157 -10.58 -2.29 29.73
C GLU A 157 -9.41 -3.25 29.42
N GLN A 158 -9.66 -4.31 28.65
CA GLN A 158 -8.62 -5.22 28.18
C GLN A 158 -7.61 -4.55 27.24
N ILE A 159 -8.09 -3.70 26.32
CA ILE A 159 -7.22 -2.91 25.44
C ILE A 159 -6.46 -1.85 26.25
N GLY A 160 -7.11 -1.24 27.23
CA GLY A 160 -6.46 -0.39 28.24
C GLY A 160 -6.04 1.00 27.77
N SER A 161 -6.36 1.39 26.52
CA SER A 161 -6.02 2.71 25.98
C SER A 161 -7.06 3.22 24.97
N PHE A 162 -7.21 4.54 24.93
CA PHE A 162 -7.94 5.27 23.88
C PHE A 162 -6.96 6.00 22.95
N PRO A 163 -7.32 6.29 21.69
CA PRO A 163 -8.63 6.04 21.07
C PRO A 163 -8.93 4.56 20.77
N LEU A 164 -10.21 4.24 20.61
CA LEU A 164 -10.69 2.92 20.17
C LEU A 164 -11.49 3.04 18.87
N ILE A 165 -11.31 2.08 17.98
CA ILE A 165 -12.06 1.96 16.73
C ILE A 165 -13.29 1.08 16.99
N ILE A 166 -14.46 1.56 16.59
CA ILE A 166 -15.74 0.87 16.72
C ILE A 166 -16.31 0.60 15.33
N ARG A 167 -16.65 -0.66 15.05
CA ARG A 167 -17.24 -1.08 13.77
C ARG A 167 -18.47 -1.98 14.00
N PRO A 168 -19.70 -1.47 13.80
CA PRO A 168 -20.90 -2.28 13.88
C PRO A 168 -20.99 -3.30 12.75
N ALA A 169 -21.33 -4.54 13.07
CA ALA A 169 -21.46 -5.62 12.10
C ALA A 169 -22.64 -5.38 11.15
N TYR A 170 -22.48 -5.82 9.89
CA TYR A 170 -23.51 -5.74 8.84
C TYR A 170 -24.05 -4.32 8.55
N THR A 171 -23.27 -3.28 8.85
CA THR A 171 -23.57 -1.90 8.48
C THR A 171 -22.79 -1.48 7.24
N LEU A 172 -23.37 -0.62 6.39
CA LEU A 172 -22.72 -0.11 5.18
C LEU A 172 -22.00 1.20 5.48
N GLY A 173 -20.83 1.41 4.87
CA GLY A 173 -20.12 2.69 4.89
C GLY A 173 -19.66 3.17 6.27
N GLY A 174 -19.46 2.26 7.24
CA GLY A 174 -19.09 2.61 8.61
C GLY A 174 -20.22 3.23 9.43
N THR A 175 -21.46 3.09 9.00
CA THR A 175 -22.64 3.62 9.71
C THR A 175 -22.70 3.09 11.14
N GLY A 176 -22.74 4.00 12.11
CA GLY A 176 -22.74 3.67 13.54
C GLY A 176 -21.35 3.41 14.15
N GLY A 177 -20.32 3.28 13.33
CA GLY A 177 -18.92 3.16 13.76
C GLY A 177 -18.19 4.49 13.88
N GLY A 178 -16.90 4.41 14.14
CA GLY A 178 -15.99 5.55 14.19
C GLY A 178 -14.88 5.36 15.22
N ILE A 179 -14.29 6.47 15.66
CA ILE A 179 -13.20 6.49 16.63
C ILE A 179 -13.69 7.20 17.89
N ALA A 180 -13.61 6.50 19.03
CA ALA A 180 -13.88 7.08 20.33
C ALA A 180 -12.55 7.49 20.98
N TYR A 181 -12.41 8.76 21.36
CA TYR A 181 -11.18 9.29 21.97
C TYR A 181 -11.17 9.22 23.49
N ASN A 182 -12.32 8.97 24.09
CA ASN A 182 -12.50 8.84 25.53
C ASN A 182 -13.67 7.89 25.84
N ARG A 183 -13.82 7.56 27.12
CA ARG A 183 -14.84 6.62 27.61
C ARG A 183 -16.28 7.09 27.34
N ASP A 184 -16.56 8.38 27.47
CA ASP A 184 -17.91 8.90 27.30
C ASP A 184 -18.35 8.77 25.83
N GLU A 185 -17.48 9.18 24.89
CA GLU A 185 -17.67 8.96 23.46
C GLU A 185 -17.82 7.48 23.13
N TYR A 186 -16.99 6.63 23.75
CA TYR A 186 -17.02 5.19 23.53
C TYR A 186 -18.36 4.58 23.90
N GLU A 187 -18.87 4.85 25.12
CA GLU A 187 -20.15 4.32 25.56
C GLU A 187 -21.32 4.78 24.69
N GLU A 188 -21.30 6.04 24.24
CA GLU A 188 -22.31 6.57 23.31
C GLU A 188 -22.25 5.87 21.95
N MET A 189 -21.04 5.73 21.40
CA MET A 189 -20.82 5.13 20.09
C MET A 189 -21.13 3.63 20.09
N ILE A 190 -20.83 2.90 21.17
CA ILE A 190 -21.19 1.49 21.32
C ILE A 190 -22.71 1.31 21.38
N LYS A 191 -23.41 2.09 22.21
CA LYS A 191 -24.89 2.02 22.29
C LYS A 191 -25.52 2.24 20.92
N ARG A 192 -25.05 3.27 20.21
CA ARG A 192 -25.50 3.57 18.85
C ARG A 192 -25.12 2.47 17.85
N GLY A 193 -23.92 1.92 17.95
CA GLY A 193 -23.42 0.86 17.08
C GLY A 193 -24.22 -0.45 17.22
N LEU A 194 -24.50 -0.86 18.46
CA LEU A 194 -25.31 -2.05 18.76
C LEU A 194 -26.76 -1.91 18.26
N ASP A 195 -27.35 -0.72 18.39
CA ASP A 195 -28.71 -0.44 17.88
C ASP A 195 -28.78 -0.41 16.35
N LEU A 196 -27.75 0.12 15.69
CA LEU A 196 -27.66 0.19 14.23
C LEU A 196 -27.25 -1.13 13.58
N SER A 197 -26.57 -2.03 14.30
CA SER A 197 -26.20 -3.34 13.79
C SER A 197 -27.43 -4.24 13.66
N PRO A 198 -27.73 -4.78 12.45
CA PRO A 198 -28.84 -5.72 12.26
C PRO A 198 -28.77 -7.00 13.11
N VAL A 199 -27.58 -7.32 13.64
CA VAL A 199 -27.30 -8.50 14.46
C VAL A 199 -26.90 -8.14 15.89
N THR A 200 -27.02 -6.87 16.27
CA THR A 200 -26.62 -6.36 17.60
C THR A 200 -25.20 -6.77 17.95
N GLU A 201 -24.24 -6.40 17.10
CA GLU A 201 -22.83 -6.75 17.23
C GLU A 201 -21.94 -5.57 16.83
N VAL A 202 -20.90 -5.31 17.62
CA VAL A 202 -19.85 -4.33 17.33
C VAL A 202 -18.48 -4.94 17.54
N LEU A 203 -17.58 -4.72 16.58
CA LEU A 203 -16.15 -4.97 16.72
C LEU A 203 -15.49 -3.73 17.35
N VAL A 204 -14.74 -3.93 18.42
CA VAL A 204 -13.93 -2.93 19.11
C VAL A 204 -12.47 -3.28 18.87
N GLU A 205 -11.67 -2.30 18.45
CA GLU A 205 -10.28 -2.49 18.08
C GLU A 205 -9.40 -1.36 18.62
N GLU A 206 -8.18 -1.71 19.02
CA GLU A 206 -7.12 -0.77 19.39
C GLU A 206 -6.85 0.21 18.24
N SER A 207 -6.85 1.51 18.55
CA SER A 207 -6.47 2.51 17.54
C SER A 207 -4.96 2.64 17.47
N LEU A 208 -4.43 2.46 16.26
CA LEU A 208 -3.02 2.72 15.97
C LEU A 208 -2.81 4.12 15.37
N LEU A 209 -3.80 5.01 15.44
CA LEU A 209 -3.72 6.35 14.86
C LEU A 209 -2.49 7.10 15.37
N GLY A 210 -1.73 7.67 14.45
CA GLY A 210 -0.51 8.43 14.77
C GLY A 210 0.73 7.59 15.03
N TRP A 211 0.65 6.25 15.02
CA TRP A 211 1.85 5.42 15.01
C TRP A 211 2.57 5.52 13.66
N LYS A 212 3.87 5.18 13.64
CA LYS A 212 4.65 5.14 12.40
C LYS A 212 4.21 3.95 11.56
N GLU A 213 4.07 4.13 10.25
CA GLU A 213 3.65 3.07 9.34
C GLU A 213 4.78 2.71 8.36
N TYR A 214 5.02 1.41 8.20
CA TYR A 214 6.12 0.85 7.43
C TYR A 214 5.64 -0.23 6.48
N GLU A 215 6.34 -0.38 5.35
CA GLU A 215 6.08 -1.44 4.39
C GLU A 215 7.40 -2.14 4.02
N MET A 216 7.35 -3.46 3.91
CA MET A 216 8.47 -4.30 3.45
C MET A 216 8.03 -5.06 2.20
N GLU A 217 8.78 -4.87 1.11
CA GLU A 217 8.64 -5.66 -0.10
C GLU A 217 9.55 -6.89 0.01
N VAL A 218 8.93 -8.06 0.12
CA VAL A 218 9.63 -9.33 0.33
C VAL A 218 9.54 -10.18 -0.91
N MET A 219 10.59 -10.93 -1.22
CA MET A 219 10.58 -11.97 -2.24
C MET A 219 11.06 -13.29 -1.67
N ARG A 220 10.35 -14.39 -1.99
CA ARG A 220 10.65 -15.75 -1.56
C ARG A 220 10.62 -16.73 -2.72
N ASP A 221 11.57 -17.67 -2.74
CA ASP A 221 11.60 -18.79 -3.68
C ASP A 221 11.33 -20.15 -3.03
N ARG A 222 11.16 -21.18 -3.86
CA ARG A 222 10.84 -22.55 -3.43
C ARG A 222 11.96 -23.25 -2.66
N ALA A 223 13.17 -22.69 -2.63
CA ALA A 223 14.27 -23.17 -1.79
C ALA A 223 14.28 -22.48 -0.41
N ASP A 224 13.23 -21.70 -0.10
CA ASP A 224 13.07 -20.88 1.11
C ASP A 224 14.08 -19.73 1.23
N ASN A 225 14.74 -19.35 0.12
CA ASN A 225 15.50 -18.10 0.11
C ASN A 225 14.52 -16.93 0.21
N CYS A 226 14.80 -16.00 1.12
CA CYS A 226 13.99 -14.81 1.35
C CYS A 226 14.88 -13.56 1.34
N VAL A 227 14.43 -12.50 0.67
CA VAL A 227 15.13 -11.21 0.61
C VAL A 227 14.15 -10.05 0.78
N ILE A 228 14.59 -9.00 1.47
CA ILE A 228 13.91 -7.70 1.46
C ILE A 228 14.38 -6.91 0.25
N ILE A 229 13.46 -6.59 -0.65
CA ILE A 229 13.74 -5.80 -1.85
C ILE A 229 13.75 -4.32 -1.50
N CYS A 230 12.80 -3.86 -0.70
CA CYS A 230 12.69 -2.46 -0.32
C CYS A 230 12.01 -2.33 1.04
N SER A 231 12.45 -1.34 1.81
CA SER A 231 11.78 -0.90 3.02
C SER A 231 11.27 0.52 2.81
N ILE A 232 10.02 0.76 3.18
CA ILE A 232 9.31 2.02 2.95
C ILE A 232 8.84 2.54 4.30
N GLU A 233 9.10 3.82 4.57
CA GLU A 233 8.56 4.54 5.71
C GLU A 233 7.51 5.55 5.23
N ASN A 234 6.33 5.52 5.85
CA ASN A 234 5.28 6.48 5.56
C ASN A 234 5.58 7.79 6.30
N PHE A 235 5.49 8.89 5.57
CA PHE A 235 5.61 10.24 6.12
C PHE A 235 4.32 10.63 6.87
N ASP A 236 3.17 10.31 6.29
CA ASP A 236 1.89 10.42 6.99
C ASP A 236 1.72 9.19 7.91
N PRO A 237 1.38 9.36 9.19
CA PRO A 237 1.30 8.25 10.13
C PRO A 237 0.02 7.41 9.92
N MET A 238 -0.03 6.27 10.61
CA MET A 238 -1.19 5.37 10.64
C MET A 238 -2.50 6.15 10.78
N GLY A 239 -3.46 5.83 9.91
CA GLY A 239 -4.74 6.53 9.78
C GLY A 239 -4.95 7.14 8.41
N VAL A 240 -3.87 7.36 7.66
CA VAL A 240 -3.90 7.67 6.22
C VAL A 240 -3.44 6.43 5.48
N HIS A 241 -4.24 5.93 4.53
CA HIS A 241 -3.87 4.77 3.73
C HIS A 241 -2.53 4.99 3.02
N THR A 242 -1.62 4.00 3.00
CA THR A 242 -0.29 4.10 2.34
C THR A 242 -0.34 4.63 0.89
N GLY A 243 -1.44 4.32 0.19
CA GLY A 243 -1.79 4.87 -1.13
C GLY A 243 -2.00 6.38 -1.19
N ASP A 244 -2.56 6.96 -0.14
CA ASP A 244 -2.80 8.40 0.03
C ASP A 244 -1.72 9.09 0.89
N SER A 245 -0.80 8.32 1.47
CA SER A 245 0.36 8.83 2.21
C SER A 245 1.49 9.25 1.28
N ILE A 246 2.24 10.28 1.70
CA ILE A 246 3.61 10.47 1.25
C ILE A 246 4.45 9.33 1.83
N THR A 247 5.34 8.74 1.05
CA THR A 247 6.21 7.64 1.52
C THR A 247 7.64 7.81 1.04
N VAL A 248 8.58 7.22 1.78
CA VAL A 248 10.02 7.36 1.55
C VAL A 248 10.69 6.00 1.54
N ALA A 249 11.64 5.79 0.61
CA ALA A 249 12.54 4.64 0.60
C ALA A 249 14.01 5.10 0.60
N PRO A 250 14.89 4.48 1.41
CA PRO A 250 14.59 3.43 2.39
C PRO A 250 13.90 3.99 3.64
N THR A 251 13.66 3.17 4.66
CA THR A 251 13.29 3.65 6.00
C THR A 251 14.35 4.59 6.59
N GLN A 252 13.94 5.53 7.43
CA GLN A 252 14.78 6.63 7.95
C GLN A 252 14.92 6.60 9.48
N THR A 253 13.86 6.22 10.21
CA THR A 253 13.77 6.43 11.67
C THR A 253 13.78 5.14 12.49
N LEU A 254 14.07 4.00 11.88
CA LEU A 254 14.31 2.75 12.59
C LEU A 254 15.80 2.64 12.93
N THR A 255 16.11 2.20 14.15
CA THR A 255 17.42 1.66 14.46
C THR A 255 17.63 0.34 13.69
N ASP A 256 18.87 -0.05 13.44
CA ASP A 256 19.17 -1.33 12.80
C ASP A 256 18.52 -2.51 13.57
N LYS A 257 18.46 -2.46 14.90
CA LYS A 257 17.78 -3.49 15.71
C LYS A 257 16.29 -3.59 15.40
N GLU A 258 15.59 -2.47 15.34
CA GLU A 258 14.16 -2.44 15.00
C GLU A 258 13.94 -2.89 13.54
N TYR A 259 14.83 -2.48 12.63
CA TYR A 259 14.81 -2.93 11.24
C TYR A 259 14.97 -4.45 11.12
N GLN A 260 15.95 -5.05 11.81
CA GLN A 260 16.16 -6.51 11.78
C GLN A 260 14.96 -7.26 12.36
N ILE A 261 14.33 -6.76 13.43
CA ILE A 261 13.10 -7.35 13.98
C ILE A 261 11.96 -7.32 12.95
N MET A 262 11.78 -6.20 12.24
CA MET A 262 10.77 -6.06 11.20
C MET A 262 11.08 -6.95 9.98
N ARG A 263 12.35 -7.07 9.62
CA ARG A 263 12.84 -7.96 8.55
C ARG A 263 12.57 -9.43 8.88
N ASP A 264 12.91 -9.88 10.07
CA ASP A 264 12.67 -11.25 10.52
C ASP A 264 11.17 -11.56 10.59
N ALA A 265 10.37 -10.61 11.09
CA ALA A 265 8.91 -10.71 11.07
C ALA A 265 8.37 -10.84 9.64
N SER A 266 8.87 -10.02 8.71
CA SER A 266 8.48 -10.07 7.28
C SER A 266 8.71 -11.46 6.68
N PHE A 267 9.84 -12.09 7.01
CA PHE A 267 10.13 -13.46 6.57
C PHE A 267 9.26 -14.52 7.27
N ALA A 268 8.93 -14.33 8.54
CA ALA A 268 8.02 -15.22 9.25
C ALA A 268 6.59 -15.16 8.65
N VAL A 269 6.11 -13.96 8.35
CA VAL A 269 4.79 -13.72 7.74
C VAL A 269 4.67 -14.39 6.37
N ILE A 270 5.61 -14.13 5.46
CA ILE A 270 5.52 -14.70 4.10
C ILE A 270 5.58 -16.24 4.10
N ARG A 271 6.32 -16.83 5.06
CA ARG A 271 6.39 -18.27 5.28
C ARG A 271 5.08 -18.83 5.84
N GLU A 272 4.54 -18.22 6.88
CA GLU A 272 3.30 -18.68 7.53
C GLU A 272 2.11 -18.61 6.57
N ILE A 273 1.99 -17.52 5.80
CA ILE A 273 0.95 -17.40 4.78
C ILE A 273 1.18 -18.38 3.62
N GLY A 274 2.42 -18.83 3.41
CA GLY A 274 2.74 -19.87 2.44
C GLY A 274 2.91 -19.36 1.01
N VAL A 275 3.35 -18.11 0.84
CA VAL A 275 3.80 -17.62 -0.47
C VAL A 275 5.20 -18.16 -0.72
N GLU A 276 5.34 -19.17 -1.57
CA GLU A 276 6.60 -19.90 -1.81
C GLU A 276 7.35 -19.44 -3.06
N THR A 277 6.68 -18.81 -4.04
CA THR A 277 7.27 -18.54 -5.35
C THR A 277 6.89 -17.16 -5.88
N GLY A 278 7.26 -16.10 -5.16
CA GLY A 278 6.84 -14.76 -5.57
C GLY A 278 7.22 -13.64 -4.60
N GLY A 279 6.64 -12.47 -4.88
CA GLY A 279 6.76 -11.29 -4.03
C GLY A 279 5.50 -11.03 -3.21
N SER A 280 5.64 -10.37 -2.07
CA SER A 280 4.54 -9.89 -1.24
C SER A 280 4.92 -8.60 -0.53
N ASN A 281 3.93 -7.73 -0.33
CA ASN A 281 4.05 -6.52 0.49
C ASN A 281 3.53 -6.83 1.89
N ILE A 282 4.26 -6.44 2.92
CA ILE A 282 3.87 -6.62 4.32
C ILE A 282 3.92 -5.28 5.03
N GLN A 283 2.86 -4.95 5.75
CA GLN A 283 2.70 -3.66 6.42
C GLN A 283 2.81 -3.81 7.93
N PHE A 284 3.49 -2.85 8.55
CA PHE A 284 3.72 -2.79 9.98
C PHE A 284 3.39 -1.40 10.52
N SER A 285 2.99 -1.36 11.78
CA SER A 285 2.89 -0.15 12.57
C SER A 285 3.85 -0.21 13.75
N VAL A 286 4.56 0.88 14.04
CA VAL A 286 5.50 0.97 15.17
C VAL A 286 5.14 2.15 16.05
N ASN A 287 4.95 1.88 17.34
CA ASN A 287 4.73 2.91 18.33
C ASN A 287 6.02 3.73 18.52
N PRO A 288 6.01 5.05 18.24
CA PRO A 288 7.20 5.88 18.33
C PRO A 288 7.72 6.07 19.77
N GLU A 289 6.91 5.80 20.80
CA GLU A 289 7.28 6.01 22.20
C GLU A 289 8.04 4.82 22.80
N ASN A 290 7.73 3.59 22.37
CA ASN A 290 8.27 2.37 22.99
C ASN A 290 8.77 1.30 22.00
N GLY A 291 8.62 1.50 20.69
CA GLY A 291 9.08 0.57 19.67
C GLY A 291 8.21 -0.69 19.50
N ARG A 292 7.03 -0.78 20.13
CA ARG A 292 6.08 -1.87 19.90
C ARG A 292 5.71 -1.93 18.43
N MET A 293 5.96 -3.07 17.79
CA MET A 293 5.70 -3.31 16.38
C MET A 293 4.50 -4.26 16.23
N ILE A 294 3.56 -3.87 15.38
CA ILE A 294 2.34 -4.62 15.08
C ILE A 294 2.30 -4.90 13.57
N VAL A 295 1.92 -6.12 13.19
CA VAL A 295 1.66 -6.47 11.79
C VAL A 295 0.23 -6.03 11.42
N ILE A 296 0.09 -5.33 10.30
CA ILE A 296 -1.19 -4.78 9.85
C ILE A 296 -1.87 -5.70 8.85
N GLU A 297 -1.18 -5.99 7.75
CA GLU A 297 -1.66 -6.86 6.68
C GLU A 297 -0.49 -7.38 5.84
N MET A 298 -0.77 -8.37 5.00
CA MET A 298 0.10 -8.73 3.89
C MET A 298 -0.71 -8.88 2.61
N ASN A 299 -0.10 -8.50 1.49
CA ASN A 299 -0.69 -8.62 0.16
C ASN A 299 0.05 -9.74 -0.60
N PRO A 300 -0.55 -10.92 -0.83
CA PRO A 300 0.10 -12.10 -1.44
C PRO A 300 0.22 -11.98 -2.98
N ARG A 301 0.62 -10.79 -3.45
CA ARG A 301 0.70 -10.41 -4.86
C ARG A 301 1.61 -9.21 -5.04
N VAL A 302 1.88 -8.85 -6.30
CA VAL A 302 2.41 -7.51 -6.60
C VAL A 302 1.39 -6.44 -6.21
N SER A 303 1.90 -5.26 -5.90
CA SER A 303 1.15 -4.10 -5.42
C SER A 303 1.67 -2.80 -6.04
N ARG A 304 0.97 -1.70 -5.79
CA ARG A 304 1.49 -0.35 -6.07
C ARG A 304 2.84 -0.12 -5.38
N SER A 305 2.97 -0.55 -4.13
CA SER A 305 4.23 -0.47 -3.38
C SER A 305 5.35 -1.32 -4.00
N SER A 306 5.05 -2.48 -4.59
CA SER A 306 6.04 -3.29 -5.31
C SER A 306 6.50 -2.61 -6.61
N ALA A 307 5.61 -1.88 -7.30
CA ALA A 307 5.97 -1.11 -8.48
C ALA A 307 6.86 0.09 -8.09
N LEU A 308 6.51 0.79 -7.01
CA LEU A 308 7.32 1.85 -6.41
C LEU A 308 8.70 1.32 -6.00
N ALA A 309 8.77 0.22 -5.27
CA ALA A 309 10.02 -0.42 -4.84
C ALA A 309 10.88 -0.87 -6.02
N SER A 310 10.27 -1.41 -7.07
CA SER A 310 10.99 -1.78 -8.29
C SER A 310 11.63 -0.56 -8.97
N LYS A 311 10.96 0.59 -8.93
CA LYS A 311 11.51 1.85 -9.45
C LYS A 311 12.53 2.48 -8.51
N ALA A 312 12.32 2.35 -7.21
CA ALA A 312 13.21 2.89 -6.18
C ALA A 312 14.56 2.17 -6.16
N THR A 313 14.58 0.86 -6.36
CA THR A 313 15.79 0.03 -6.22
C THR A 313 16.38 -0.40 -7.55
N GLY A 314 15.57 -0.36 -8.62
CA GLY A 314 15.90 -0.96 -9.90
C GLY A 314 15.75 -2.49 -9.94
N PHE A 315 15.32 -3.12 -8.85
CA PHE A 315 15.05 -4.55 -8.78
C PHE A 315 13.66 -4.87 -9.39
N PRO A 316 13.55 -5.60 -10.51
CA PRO A 316 12.28 -5.75 -11.23
C PRO A 316 11.39 -6.84 -10.60
N ILE A 317 10.68 -6.51 -9.51
CA ILE A 317 9.93 -7.48 -8.68
C ILE A 317 8.99 -8.35 -9.52
N ALA A 318 8.12 -7.76 -10.35
CA ALA A 318 7.15 -8.51 -11.15
C ALA A 318 7.80 -9.46 -12.17
N LYS A 319 8.95 -9.06 -12.75
CA LYS A 319 9.71 -9.89 -13.69
C LYS A 319 10.25 -11.13 -12.98
N PHE A 320 10.86 -10.94 -11.81
CA PHE A 320 11.48 -12.03 -11.07
C PHE A 320 10.42 -12.92 -10.42
N ALA A 321 9.35 -12.35 -9.85
CA ALA A 321 8.21 -13.11 -9.35
C ALA A 321 7.60 -14.05 -10.41
N ALA A 322 7.50 -13.60 -11.67
CA ALA A 322 7.04 -14.45 -12.76
C ALA A 322 8.00 -15.63 -13.05
N LYS A 323 9.32 -15.42 -12.96
CA LYS A 323 10.31 -16.50 -13.09
C LYS A 323 10.26 -17.48 -11.91
N LEU A 324 10.15 -16.96 -10.69
CA LEU A 324 10.00 -17.78 -9.48
C LEU A 324 8.75 -18.67 -9.55
N ALA A 325 7.63 -18.11 -10.04
CA ALA A 325 6.37 -18.83 -10.20
C ALA A 325 6.47 -20.04 -11.16
N VAL A 326 7.47 -20.07 -12.05
CA VAL A 326 7.74 -21.21 -12.95
C VAL A 326 8.94 -22.07 -12.52
N GLY A 327 9.40 -21.90 -11.27
CA GLY A 327 10.33 -22.82 -10.62
C GLY A 327 11.78 -22.36 -10.52
N TYR A 328 12.11 -21.15 -11.00
CA TYR A 328 13.42 -20.57 -10.77
C TYR A 328 13.67 -20.29 -9.28
N LEU A 329 14.94 -20.31 -8.90
CA LEU A 329 15.43 -19.81 -7.62
C LEU A 329 16.01 -18.40 -7.78
N LEU A 330 16.05 -17.63 -6.69
CA LEU A 330 16.63 -16.27 -6.69
C LEU A 330 18.10 -16.26 -7.13
N GLU A 331 18.84 -17.31 -6.81
CA GLU A 331 20.25 -17.47 -7.20
C GLU A 331 20.45 -17.77 -8.70
N GLU A 332 19.43 -18.31 -9.37
CA GLU A 332 19.45 -18.65 -10.80
C GLU A 332 19.09 -17.45 -11.68
N ILE A 333 18.47 -16.42 -11.10
CA ILE A 333 18.06 -15.21 -11.80
C ILE A 333 19.19 -14.18 -11.71
N GLN A 334 19.68 -13.73 -12.86
CA GLN A 334 20.69 -12.67 -12.94
C GLN A 334 20.07 -11.29 -12.68
N ASN A 335 20.75 -10.43 -11.92
CA ASN A 335 20.34 -9.05 -11.71
C ASN A 335 20.44 -8.24 -13.02
N ASP A 336 19.33 -7.68 -13.48
CA ASP A 336 19.21 -6.94 -14.74
C ASP A 336 20.13 -5.72 -14.84
N ILE A 337 20.42 -5.05 -13.71
CA ILE A 337 21.19 -3.80 -13.69
C ILE A 337 22.68 -4.06 -13.61
N THR A 338 23.14 -4.82 -12.61
CA THR A 338 24.58 -5.09 -12.43
C THR A 338 25.07 -6.11 -13.44
N ARG A 339 24.21 -7.05 -13.87
CA ARG A 339 24.52 -8.18 -14.76
C ARG A 339 25.65 -9.08 -14.28
N GLU A 340 26.12 -8.93 -13.07
CA GLU A 340 27.22 -9.72 -12.50
C GLU A 340 26.82 -10.41 -11.19
N THR A 341 25.72 -9.97 -10.57
CA THR A 341 25.21 -10.54 -9.31
C THR A 341 23.92 -11.31 -9.55
N PRO A 342 23.60 -12.32 -8.73
CA PRO A 342 22.28 -12.95 -8.75
C PRO A 342 21.20 -12.01 -8.20
N ALA A 343 19.94 -12.44 -8.27
CA ALA A 343 18.80 -11.76 -7.66
C ALA A 343 18.63 -12.11 -6.17
N SER A 344 19.40 -13.07 -5.64
CA SER A 344 19.45 -13.43 -4.21
C SER A 344 20.26 -12.44 -3.37
N PHE A 345 19.86 -11.16 -3.40
CA PHE A 345 20.46 -10.10 -2.60
C PHE A 345 19.40 -9.07 -2.16
N GLU A 346 19.72 -8.29 -1.14
CA GLU A 346 18.91 -7.15 -0.71
C GLU A 346 19.51 -5.85 -1.30
N PRO A 347 18.76 -5.09 -2.11
CA PRO A 347 19.24 -3.83 -2.68
C PRO A 347 19.65 -2.82 -1.60
N THR A 348 20.78 -2.15 -1.83
CA THR A 348 21.19 -0.98 -1.05
C THR A 348 21.22 0.23 -1.98
N ILE A 349 20.57 1.32 -1.57
CA ILE A 349 20.50 2.56 -2.35
C ILE A 349 21.25 3.68 -1.63
N ASP A 350 21.96 4.51 -2.40
CA ASP A 350 22.77 5.63 -1.91
C ASP A 350 22.06 6.99 -2.14
N TYR A 351 20.74 6.94 -2.20
CA TYR A 351 19.83 8.05 -2.42
C TYR A 351 18.52 7.83 -1.64
N CYS A 352 17.70 8.88 -1.59
CA CYS A 352 16.37 8.88 -1.00
C CYS A 352 15.32 8.99 -2.11
N VAL A 353 14.33 8.10 -2.07
CA VAL A 353 13.17 8.12 -2.95
C VAL A 353 11.98 8.64 -2.18
N VAL A 354 11.24 9.60 -2.73
CA VAL A 354 10.00 10.14 -2.15
C VAL A 354 8.87 9.95 -3.14
N LYS A 355 7.79 9.32 -2.69
CA LYS A 355 6.51 9.23 -3.40
C LYS A 355 5.52 10.21 -2.78
N ILE A 356 4.78 10.94 -3.62
CA ILE A 356 3.65 11.78 -3.19
C ILE A 356 2.42 11.43 -4.03
N PRO A 357 1.25 11.20 -3.39
CA PRO A 357 0.02 10.91 -4.12
C PRO A 357 -0.54 12.15 -4.83
N ARG A 358 -1.20 11.92 -5.96
CA ARG A 358 -1.94 12.92 -6.73
C ARG A 358 -3.44 12.73 -6.50
N PHE A 359 -4.10 13.76 -6.02
CA PHE A 359 -5.56 13.79 -5.83
C PHE A 359 -6.25 14.54 -6.97
N ALA A 360 -7.57 14.45 -7.09
CA ALA A 360 -8.33 15.24 -8.09
C ALA A 360 -9.66 15.77 -7.52
N PHE A 361 -9.65 16.18 -6.24
CA PHE A 361 -10.85 16.65 -5.53
C PHE A 361 -11.53 17.86 -6.20
N GLU A 362 -10.80 18.65 -6.98
CA GLU A 362 -11.37 19.75 -7.76
C GLU A 362 -12.45 19.30 -8.75
N LYS A 363 -12.42 18.03 -9.17
CA LYS A 363 -13.45 17.42 -10.04
C LYS A 363 -14.67 16.93 -9.26
N PHE A 364 -14.59 16.85 -7.93
CA PHE A 364 -15.59 16.27 -7.05
C PHE A 364 -15.86 17.17 -5.83
N PRO A 365 -16.44 18.38 -6.02
CA PRO A 365 -16.57 19.38 -4.95
C PRO A 365 -17.49 18.97 -3.79
N ALA A 366 -18.35 17.96 -3.99
CA ALA A 366 -19.22 17.41 -2.96
C ALA A 366 -18.59 16.23 -2.19
N ALA A 367 -17.42 15.75 -2.62
CA ALA A 367 -16.72 14.66 -1.94
C ALA A 367 -15.99 15.17 -0.70
N ASP A 368 -15.93 14.34 0.34
CA ASP A 368 -15.11 14.62 1.52
C ASP A 368 -13.61 14.48 1.19
N PRO A 369 -12.82 15.57 1.28
CA PRO A 369 -11.40 15.57 0.94
C PRO A 369 -10.50 15.05 2.09
N THR A 370 -11.08 14.70 3.24
CA THR A 370 -10.33 14.17 4.39
C THR A 370 -9.66 12.86 4.03
N LEU A 371 -8.35 12.74 4.23
CA LEU A 371 -7.64 11.47 3.99
C LEU A 371 -7.87 10.55 5.19
N ASN A 372 -8.12 9.28 4.91
CA ASN A 372 -8.37 8.24 5.90
C ASN A 372 -7.82 6.90 5.38
N THR A 373 -8.26 5.79 5.94
CA THR A 373 -7.84 4.44 5.53
C THR A 373 -8.41 4.00 4.17
N GLN A 374 -9.30 4.77 3.54
CA GLN A 374 -9.78 4.52 2.19
C GLN A 374 -9.05 5.44 1.20
N MET A 375 -8.40 4.84 0.21
CA MET A 375 -7.65 5.56 -0.82
C MET A 375 -8.56 6.45 -1.68
N LYS A 376 -8.12 7.69 -1.93
CA LYS A 376 -8.80 8.72 -2.75
C LYS A 376 -7.89 9.32 -3.82
N SER A 377 -6.59 9.03 -3.78
CA SER A 377 -5.64 9.45 -4.82
C SER A 377 -5.89 8.74 -6.15
N VAL A 378 -5.63 9.46 -7.25
CA VAL A 378 -5.83 9.02 -8.63
C VAL A 378 -4.51 8.67 -9.34
N GLY A 379 -3.40 8.83 -8.65
CA GLY A 379 -2.06 8.58 -9.16
C GLY A 379 -1.00 8.99 -8.14
N GLU A 380 0.26 8.97 -8.55
CA GLU A 380 1.40 9.28 -7.70
C GLU A 380 2.59 9.80 -8.51
N ALA A 381 3.40 10.65 -7.90
CA ALA A 381 4.69 11.07 -8.42
C ALA A 381 5.81 10.48 -7.54
N MET A 382 6.89 10.01 -8.17
CA MET A 382 8.08 9.53 -7.50
C MET A 382 9.27 10.40 -7.89
N ALA A 383 10.10 10.78 -6.92
CA ALA A 383 11.37 11.44 -7.17
C ALA A 383 12.50 10.76 -6.42
N ILE A 384 13.72 10.94 -6.95
CA ILE A 384 14.97 10.44 -6.37
C ILE A 384 15.87 11.65 -6.11
N GLY A 385 16.46 11.76 -4.93
CA GLY A 385 17.45 12.78 -4.58
C GLY A 385 18.52 12.20 -3.65
N ARG A 386 19.70 12.80 -3.59
CA ARG A 386 20.77 12.38 -2.67
C ARG A 386 20.44 12.69 -1.20
N THR A 387 19.44 13.52 -0.97
CA THR A 387 18.91 13.85 0.36
C THR A 387 17.38 13.84 0.33
N PHE A 388 16.76 13.68 1.50
CA PHE A 388 15.30 13.80 1.63
C PHE A 388 14.77 15.14 1.11
N LYS A 389 15.41 16.26 1.47
CA LYS A 389 14.98 17.61 1.05
C LYS A 389 14.95 17.76 -0.47
N GLU A 390 16.00 17.28 -1.15
CA GLU A 390 16.07 17.28 -2.60
C GLU A 390 14.95 16.42 -3.20
N SER A 391 14.80 15.20 -2.70
CA SER A 391 13.81 14.24 -3.19
C SER A 391 12.37 14.75 -3.01
N LEU A 392 12.06 15.29 -1.83
CA LEU A 392 10.76 15.88 -1.50
C LEU A 392 10.42 17.04 -2.44
N GLN A 393 11.32 18.01 -2.61
CA GLN A 393 11.10 19.18 -3.47
C GLN A 393 10.94 18.76 -4.94
N LYS A 394 11.68 17.73 -5.39
CA LYS A 394 11.52 17.13 -6.73
C LYS A 394 10.15 16.47 -6.88
N ALA A 395 9.69 15.70 -5.89
CA ALA A 395 8.39 15.04 -5.94
C ALA A 395 7.26 16.08 -6.00
N LEU A 396 7.31 17.11 -5.15
CA LEU A 396 6.29 18.17 -5.09
C LEU A 396 6.12 18.91 -6.43
N ARG A 397 7.23 19.26 -7.09
CA ARG A 397 7.14 19.95 -8.39
C ARG A 397 6.67 19.05 -9.53
N SER A 398 6.83 17.73 -9.40
CA SER A 398 6.39 16.73 -10.36
C SER A 398 4.93 16.29 -10.17
N LEU A 399 4.20 16.87 -9.21
CA LEU A 399 2.78 16.58 -9.00
C LEU A 399 1.85 17.18 -10.07
N GLU A 400 2.38 18.05 -10.94
CA GLU A 400 1.59 18.72 -11.99
C GLU A 400 0.37 19.46 -11.43
N ILE A 401 0.50 20.01 -10.21
CA ILE A 401 -0.48 20.90 -9.56
C ILE A 401 -0.10 22.39 -9.70
N GLY A 402 0.93 22.66 -10.50
CA GLY A 402 1.43 24.02 -10.71
C GLY A 402 2.18 24.60 -9.51
N ARG A 403 2.81 23.79 -8.66
CA ARG A 403 3.72 24.25 -7.60
C ARG A 403 5.17 23.91 -7.95
N SER A 404 6.13 24.73 -7.53
CA SER A 404 7.58 24.48 -7.78
C SER A 404 8.29 23.72 -6.66
N GLY A 405 7.58 23.43 -5.57
CA GLY A 405 8.08 22.84 -4.32
C GLY A 405 7.09 23.11 -3.20
N LEU A 406 7.57 23.21 -1.95
CA LEU A 406 6.77 23.57 -0.78
C LEU A 406 6.17 24.99 -0.85
N GLY A 407 6.79 25.90 -1.60
CA GLY A 407 6.41 27.30 -1.74
C GLY A 407 7.54 28.11 -2.38
N GLY A 408 7.50 29.44 -2.23
CA GLY A 408 8.53 30.34 -2.77
C GLY A 408 8.43 30.51 -4.29
N ASP A 409 7.30 30.13 -4.88
CA ASP A 409 7.03 30.21 -6.32
C ASP A 409 6.20 31.44 -6.72
N GLY A 410 5.87 32.30 -5.76
CA GLY A 410 5.10 33.53 -5.98
C GLY A 410 3.62 33.29 -6.30
N LYS A 411 3.14 32.04 -6.27
CA LYS A 411 1.75 31.72 -6.60
C LYS A 411 0.85 31.82 -5.38
N PRO A 412 -0.33 32.46 -5.49
CA PRO A 412 -1.22 32.62 -4.35
C PRO A 412 -1.79 31.27 -3.87
N TRP A 413 -2.26 31.24 -2.62
CA TRP A 413 -2.96 30.13 -1.99
C TRP A 413 -4.45 30.44 -1.91
N ARG A 414 -5.28 29.62 -2.55
CA ARG A 414 -6.74 29.74 -2.46
C ARG A 414 -7.24 28.74 -1.44
N ILE A 415 -7.79 29.24 -0.32
CA ILE A 415 -8.30 28.42 0.76
C ILE A 415 -9.76 28.79 0.98
N GLY A 416 -10.66 27.91 0.57
CA GLY A 416 -12.08 28.25 0.50
C GLY A 416 -12.35 29.42 -0.44
N GLN A 417 -12.97 30.48 0.06
CA GLN A 417 -13.25 31.71 -0.70
C GLN A 417 -12.12 32.75 -0.61
N GLU A 418 -11.15 32.54 0.28
CA GLU A 418 -10.07 33.50 0.53
C GLU A 418 -8.85 33.21 -0.35
N VAL A 419 -8.11 34.28 -0.66
CA VAL A 419 -6.87 34.22 -1.45
C VAL A 419 -5.77 34.90 -0.66
N TYR A 420 -4.71 34.15 -0.39
CA TYR A 420 -3.52 34.60 0.31
C TYR A 420 -2.34 34.64 -0.68
N GLY A 421 -1.47 35.64 -0.55
CA GLY A 421 -0.19 35.66 -1.24
C GLY A 421 0.72 34.50 -0.81
N ASP A 422 1.70 34.14 -1.64
CA ASP A 422 2.62 33.02 -1.35
C ASP A 422 3.36 33.18 0.00
N ARG A 423 3.67 34.44 0.34
CA ARG A 423 4.40 34.81 1.55
C ARG A 423 3.52 35.37 2.67
N ASP A 424 2.20 35.43 2.50
CA ASP A 424 1.31 35.87 3.59
C ASP A 424 1.37 34.89 4.76
N ILE A 425 1.19 35.40 5.98
CA ILE A 425 1.08 34.57 7.19
C ILE A 425 -0.39 34.22 7.38
N LEU A 426 -0.70 32.93 7.27
CA LEU A 426 -2.07 32.44 7.46
C LEU A 426 -2.49 32.47 8.94
N PRO A 427 -3.79 32.58 9.24
CA PRO A 427 -4.29 32.49 10.62
C PRO A 427 -3.87 31.16 11.29
N ARG A 428 -3.37 31.21 12.54
CA ARG A 428 -2.96 29.98 13.27
C ARG A 428 -4.09 28.96 13.40
N GLU A 429 -5.34 29.41 13.56
CA GLU A 429 -6.52 28.52 13.65
C GLU A 429 -6.72 27.71 12.36
N LEU A 430 -6.64 28.37 11.20
CA LEU A 430 -6.72 27.72 9.89
C LEU A 430 -5.61 26.70 9.69
N ILE A 431 -4.36 27.06 10.05
CA ILE A 431 -3.22 26.15 10.00
C ILE A 431 -3.46 24.94 10.89
N THR A 432 -3.89 25.16 12.14
CA THR A 432 -4.16 24.11 13.11
C THR A 432 -5.20 23.11 12.58
N GLN A 433 -6.30 23.61 12.01
CA GLN A 433 -7.33 22.77 11.40
C GLN A 433 -6.78 21.92 10.24
N LYS A 434 -6.00 22.54 9.33
CA LYS A 434 -5.42 21.88 8.15
C LYS A 434 -4.27 20.91 8.48
N LEU A 435 -3.65 21.03 9.64
CA LEU A 435 -2.66 20.07 10.12
C LEU A 435 -3.31 18.89 10.87
N SER A 436 -4.33 19.16 11.69
CA SER A 436 -4.99 18.16 12.53
C SER A 436 -5.81 17.14 11.74
N VAL A 437 -6.40 17.57 10.62
CA VAL A 437 -7.22 16.73 9.75
C VAL A 437 -6.41 16.40 8.49
N PRO A 438 -5.99 15.13 8.27
CA PRO A 438 -5.26 14.74 7.07
C PRO A 438 -6.00 15.15 5.79
N ASN A 439 -5.29 15.82 4.87
CA ASN A 439 -5.84 16.32 3.62
C ASN A 439 -4.74 16.42 2.55
N ALA A 440 -5.12 16.49 1.27
CA ALA A 440 -4.21 16.55 0.14
C ALA A 440 -3.22 17.74 0.15
N GLU A 441 -3.52 18.81 0.89
CA GLU A 441 -2.69 20.02 0.96
C GLU A 441 -1.80 20.06 2.20
N ARG A 442 -1.91 19.08 3.12
CA ARG A 442 -1.30 19.11 4.47
C ARG A 442 0.20 19.40 4.43
N ILE A 443 0.92 18.83 3.47
CA ILE A 443 2.36 19.06 3.26
C ILE A 443 2.71 20.54 3.07
N PHE A 444 1.87 21.32 2.40
CA PHE A 444 2.08 22.77 2.21
C PHE A 444 1.76 23.56 3.49
N PHE A 445 0.78 23.09 4.28
CA PHE A 445 0.46 23.71 5.56
C PHE A 445 1.57 23.55 6.61
N LEU A 446 2.48 22.58 6.46
CA LEU A 446 3.69 22.49 7.29
C LEU A 446 4.60 23.70 7.09
N ARG A 447 4.81 24.13 5.83
CA ARG A 447 5.53 25.36 5.52
C ARG A 447 4.83 26.57 6.15
N HIS A 448 3.51 26.69 5.97
CA HIS A 448 2.76 27.80 6.54
C HIS A 448 2.86 27.85 8.08
N ALA A 449 2.80 26.69 8.75
CA ALA A 449 2.98 26.58 10.19
C ALA A 449 4.36 27.07 10.65
N MET A 450 5.42 26.62 10.00
CA MET A 450 6.79 27.03 10.35
C MET A 450 6.99 28.53 10.15
N ARG A 451 6.48 29.11 9.06
CA ARG A 451 6.51 30.56 8.81
C ARG A 451 5.67 31.36 9.81
N ALA A 452 4.57 30.78 10.31
CA ALA A 452 3.74 31.37 11.36
C ALA A 452 4.29 31.16 12.79
N GLY A 453 5.49 30.59 12.92
CA GLY A 453 6.18 30.40 14.20
C GLY A 453 5.62 29.25 15.04
N PHE A 454 5.08 28.20 14.43
CA PHE A 454 4.86 26.93 15.14
C PHE A 454 6.20 26.23 15.38
N THR A 455 6.35 25.62 16.55
CA THR A 455 7.46 24.72 16.88
C THR A 455 7.26 23.36 16.20
N ILE A 456 8.36 22.58 16.09
CA ILE A 456 8.30 21.22 15.55
C ILE A 456 7.35 20.37 16.41
N GLU A 457 7.39 20.53 17.73
CA GLU A 457 6.57 19.83 18.69
C GLU A 457 5.08 20.15 18.53
N GLU A 458 4.71 21.42 18.36
CA GLU A 458 3.32 21.78 18.06
C GLU A 458 2.84 21.12 16.76
N ILE A 459 3.67 21.08 15.71
CA ILE A 459 3.31 20.44 14.44
C ILE A 459 3.23 18.92 14.60
N PHE A 460 4.16 18.31 15.34
CA PHE A 460 4.14 16.88 15.63
C PHE A 460 2.86 16.49 16.37
N GLU A 461 2.44 17.24 17.40
CA GLU A 461 1.23 16.90 18.15
C GLU A 461 -0.04 16.96 17.29
N LEU A 462 -0.08 17.88 16.33
CA LEU A 462 -1.22 18.01 15.41
C LEU A 462 -1.23 16.93 14.31
N THR A 463 -0.06 16.51 13.83
CA THR A 463 0.04 15.71 12.60
C THR A 463 0.48 14.27 12.82
N LYS A 464 1.19 14.03 13.93
CA LYS A 464 1.96 12.83 14.28
C LYS A 464 3.00 12.42 13.23
N ILE A 465 3.35 13.31 12.29
CA ILE A 465 4.46 13.14 11.34
C ILE A 465 5.77 13.17 12.12
N ASP A 466 6.66 12.20 11.91
CA ASP A 466 7.90 12.08 12.68
C ASP A 466 8.74 13.38 12.64
N ARG A 467 9.29 13.73 13.81
CA ARG A 467 10.10 14.94 14.03
C ARG A 467 11.29 15.01 13.08
N TRP A 468 11.83 13.88 12.66
CA TRP A 468 12.90 13.82 11.67
C TRP A 468 12.50 14.53 10.38
N PHE A 469 11.33 14.18 9.81
CA PHE A 469 10.84 14.80 8.58
C PHE A 469 10.52 16.29 8.78
N LEU A 470 9.88 16.64 9.90
CA LEU A 470 9.55 18.03 10.23
C LEU A 470 10.81 18.90 10.36
N THR A 471 11.88 18.36 10.94
CA THR A 471 13.17 19.05 11.03
C THR A 471 13.76 19.31 9.64
N GLN A 472 13.71 18.31 8.75
CA GLN A 472 14.20 18.47 7.38
C GLN A 472 13.41 19.54 6.60
N ILE A 473 12.09 19.56 6.77
CA ILE A 473 11.21 20.58 6.15
C ILE A 473 11.52 21.96 6.73
N LYS A 474 11.73 22.07 8.04
CA LYS A 474 12.12 23.32 8.69
C LYS A 474 13.38 23.91 8.09
N GLU A 475 14.41 23.11 7.83
CA GLU A 475 15.63 23.59 7.19
C GLU A 475 15.39 24.13 5.77
N ILE A 476 14.43 23.57 5.02
CA ILE A 476 14.03 24.12 3.71
C ILE A 476 13.38 25.50 3.88
N VAL A 477 12.46 25.62 4.85
CA VAL A 477 11.73 26.87 5.12
C VAL A 477 12.66 27.95 5.66
N ASP A 478 13.59 27.61 6.56
CA ASP A 478 14.56 28.56 7.10
C ASP A 478 15.47 29.11 5.99
N PHE A 479 15.89 28.24 5.05
CA PHE A 479 16.68 28.66 3.89
C PHE A 479 15.86 29.52 2.91
N GLU A 480 14.57 29.22 2.73
CA GLU A 480 13.66 30.10 1.97
C GLU A 480 13.60 31.52 2.59
N GLU A 481 13.52 31.62 3.92
CA GLU A 481 13.49 32.90 4.63
C GLU A 481 14.83 33.66 4.54
N GLU A 482 15.96 32.97 4.44
CA GLU A 482 17.27 33.57 4.18
C GLU A 482 17.34 34.18 2.77
N LEU A 483 16.91 33.43 1.76
CA LEU A 483 16.88 33.90 0.37
C LEU A 483 15.97 35.11 0.20
N ALA A 484 14.80 35.11 0.86
CA ALA A 484 13.85 36.21 0.77
C ALA A 484 14.31 37.50 1.46
N LYS A 485 15.23 37.43 2.44
CA LYS A 485 15.85 38.62 3.06
C LYS A 485 16.98 39.20 2.21
N SER A 486 17.56 38.36 1.34
CA SER A 486 18.71 38.68 0.50
C SER A 486 18.31 39.20 -0.89
N ALA A 487 17.06 38.98 -1.30
CA ALA A 487 16.42 39.56 -2.48
C ALA A 487 15.83 40.94 -2.17
#